data_AF-A0A7V4K248-F1
#
_entry.id   AF-A0A7V4K248-F1
#
_cell.length_a   1.000
_cell.length_b   1.000
_cell.length_c   1.000
_cell.angle_alpha   90.00
_cell.angle_beta   90.00
_cell.angle_gamma   90.00
#
_symmetry.space_group_name_H-M   'P 1'
#
loop_
_entity.id
_entity.type
_entity.pdbx_description
1 polymer ?
#
loop_
_entity_poly.entity_id
_entity_poly.type
_entity_poly.pdbx_seq_one_letter_code
_entity_poly.pdbx_strand_id
1 'polypeptide(L)'
;MAPWLVGLVIGFGAVVVQAFFKVLPPPAYGVCIACHMRDLVNWVVVRLWPVYGLLSSGLPKFEGAPVSQSFPVLTIVGVLAGAFVAAKVHGEFRPRSLRVSSQRPLWEFFIGMGVMCSALIMGGCPIRTALKVAYLDLTAMVALGMIFLGVIVGSETIKRIS
;
A
#
# COMPACT_ATOMS: atom_id res chain seq x y z
N MET A 1 -19.97 -9.15 -0.08
CA MET A 1 -19.89 -8.50 1.26
C MET A 1 -20.08 -7.01 1.07
N ALA A 2 -20.73 -6.31 2.01
CA ALA A 2 -20.89 -4.87 1.91
C ALA A 2 -19.53 -4.16 2.13
N PRO A 3 -19.17 -3.14 1.32
CA PRO A 3 -17.86 -2.48 1.39
C PRO A 3 -17.53 -1.86 2.77
N TRP A 4 -18.56 -1.36 3.46
CA TRP A 4 -18.41 -0.75 4.78
C TRP A 4 -18.01 -1.76 5.87
N LEU A 5 -18.48 -3.01 5.77
CA LEU A 5 -18.18 -4.07 6.74
C LEU A 5 -16.70 -4.45 6.67
N VAL A 6 -16.15 -4.55 5.46
CA VAL A 6 -14.72 -4.83 5.24
C VAL A 6 -13.86 -3.69 5.81
N GLY A 7 -14.27 -2.44 5.57
CA GLY A 7 -13.60 -1.26 6.15
C GLY A 7 -13.59 -1.27 7.67
N LEU A 8 -14.70 -1.66 8.30
CA LEU A 8 -14.82 -1.75 9.76
C LEU A 8 -13.91 -2.85 10.32
N VAL A 9 -13.91 -4.05 9.73
CA VAL A 9 -13.08 -5.18 10.17
C VAL A 9 -11.59 -4.86 10.04
N ILE A 10 -11.17 -4.32 8.90
CA ILE A 10 -9.76 -3.98 8.64
C ILE A 10 -9.33 -2.80 9.52
N GLY A 11 -10.17 -1.77 9.65
CA GLY A 11 -9.88 -0.59 10.47
C GLY A 11 -9.78 -0.94 11.96
N PHE A 12 -10.76 -1.69 12.49
CA PHE A 12 -10.73 -2.16 13.87
C PHE A 12 -9.55 -3.09 14.12
N GLY A 13 -9.30 -4.04 13.21
CA GLY A 13 -8.13 -4.92 13.27
C GLY A 13 -6.80 -4.14 13.28
N ALA A 14 -6.68 -3.09 12.47
CA ALA A 14 -5.49 -2.25 12.43
C ALA A 14 -5.23 -1.52 13.76
N VAL A 15 -6.30 -1.05 14.42
CA VAL A 15 -6.21 -0.39 15.74
C VAL A 15 -5.83 -1.39 16.83
N VAL A 16 -6.46 -2.57 16.84
CA VAL A 16 -6.14 -3.66 17.79
C VAL A 16 -4.69 -4.07 17.64
N VAL A 17 -4.21 -4.29 16.41
CA VAL A 17 -2.81 -4.66 16.18
C VAL A 17 -1.86 -3.56 16.68
N GLN A 18 -2.19 -2.28 16.46
CA GLN A 18 -1.38 -1.16 16.95
C GLN A 18 -1.38 -1.05 18.48
N ALA A 19 -2.54 -1.23 19.13
CA ALA A 19 -2.69 -1.10 20.58
C ALA A 19 -1.98 -2.24 21.35
N PHE A 20 -2.06 -3.47 20.85
CA PHE A 20 -1.52 -4.65 21.55
C PHE A 20 -0.07 -4.97 21.17
N PHE A 21 0.34 -4.81 19.90
CA PHE A 21 1.68 -5.20 19.45
C PHE A 21 2.71 -4.08 19.47
N LYS A 22 2.36 -2.89 20.01
CA LYS A 22 3.26 -1.72 20.14
C LYS A 22 4.08 -1.45 18.87
N VAL A 23 3.44 -1.57 17.70
CA VAL A 23 4.02 -1.26 16.39
C VAL A 23 4.09 0.27 16.22
N LEU A 24 4.92 0.91 17.05
CA LEU A 24 5.31 2.33 17.00
C LEU A 24 6.83 2.31 16.92
N PRO A 25 7.49 2.84 15.87
CA PRO A 25 7.12 3.94 14.96
C PRO A 25 7.03 3.54 13.46
N PRO A 26 6.26 4.20 12.54
CA PRO A 26 5.50 5.48 12.61
C PRO A 26 3.98 5.35 12.92
N PRO A 27 3.24 6.45 13.21
CA PRO A 27 1.80 6.40 13.50
C PRO A 27 0.97 5.87 12.33
N ALA A 28 -0.08 5.12 12.66
CA ALA A 28 -1.00 4.49 11.71
C ALA A 28 -0.36 3.48 10.73
N TYR A 29 0.71 2.78 11.13
CA TYR A 29 1.42 1.85 10.25
C TYR A 29 0.68 0.52 9.97
N GLY A 30 -0.31 0.15 10.79
CA GLY A 30 -0.86 -1.21 10.83
C GLY A 30 -1.35 -1.81 9.50
N VAL A 31 -1.83 -1.00 8.55
CA VAL A 31 -2.27 -1.47 7.21
C VAL A 31 -1.86 -0.46 6.13
N CYS A 32 -0.56 -0.30 5.90
CA CYS A 32 -0.05 0.55 4.82
C CYS A 32 0.54 -0.27 3.65
N ILE A 33 -0.20 -0.42 2.55
CA ILE A 33 0.25 -1.21 1.40
C ILE A 33 1.50 -0.61 0.74
N ALA A 34 1.58 0.72 0.61
CA ALA A 34 2.73 1.39 -0.02
C ALA A 34 4.01 1.22 0.82
N CYS A 35 3.92 1.46 2.13
CA CYS A 35 5.07 1.33 3.01
C CYS A 35 5.47 -0.13 3.23
N HIS A 36 4.50 -1.04 3.38
CA HIS A 36 4.81 -2.46 3.51
C HIS A 36 5.43 -3.02 2.23
N MET A 37 5.09 -2.48 1.05
CA MET A 37 5.68 -2.90 -0.22
C MET A 37 7.12 -2.39 -0.33
N ARG A 38 7.37 -1.12 0.00
CA ARG A 38 8.73 -0.56 0.09
C ARG A 38 9.60 -1.37 1.05
N ASP A 39 9.07 -1.67 2.22
CA ASP A 39 9.77 -2.38 3.29
C ASP A 39 10.06 -3.85 2.89
N LEU A 40 9.12 -4.53 2.22
CA LEU A 40 9.35 -5.85 1.62
C LEU A 40 10.43 -5.80 0.53
N VAL A 41 10.39 -4.80 -0.37
CA VAL A 41 11.40 -4.63 -1.41
C VAL A 41 12.77 -4.35 -0.81
N ASN A 42 12.85 -3.46 0.20
CA ASN A 42 14.10 -3.18 0.92
C ASN A 42 14.67 -4.45 1.55
N TRP A 43 13.84 -5.28 2.18
CA TRP A 43 14.26 -6.54 2.77
C TRP A 43 14.79 -7.54 1.73
N VAL A 44 14.09 -7.67 0.59
CA VAL A 44 14.49 -8.52 -0.53
C VAL A 44 15.81 -8.03 -1.14
N VAL A 45 15.96 -6.71 -1.36
CA VAL A 45 17.16 -6.10 -1.95
C VAL A 45 18.38 -6.27 -1.04
N VAL A 46 18.24 -6.10 0.28
CA VAL A 46 19.33 -6.32 1.24
C VAL A 46 19.78 -7.79 1.23
N ARG A 47 18.86 -8.73 1.05
CA ARG A 47 19.17 -10.18 1.04
C ARG A 47 19.77 -10.67 -0.28
N LEU A 48 19.30 -10.13 -1.41
CA LEU A 48 19.80 -10.47 -2.75
C LEU A 48 21.08 -9.71 -3.11
N TRP A 49 21.27 -8.49 -2.60
CA TRP A 49 22.36 -7.61 -3.03
C TRP A 49 22.99 -6.83 -1.86
N PRO A 50 23.69 -7.53 -0.93
CA PRO A 50 24.19 -6.96 0.32
C PRO A 50 25.17 -5.79 0.10
N VAL A 51 25.89 -5.77 -1.03
CA VAL A 51 26.90 -4.73 -1.36
C VAL A 51 26.28 -3.36 -1.64
N TYR A 52 25.03 -3.30 -2.13
CA TYR A 52 24.35 -2.03 -2.46
C TYR A 52 23.24 -1.69 -1.46
N GLY A 53 22.76 -2.68 -0.70
CA GLY A 53 21.69 -2.53 0.28
C GLY A 53 22.13 -2.24 1.71
N LEU A 54 23.40 -2.47 2.06
CA LEU A 54 23.94 -2.20 3.39
C LEU A 54 24.92 -1.01 3.36
N LEU A 55 24.82 -0.15 4.36
CA LEU A 55 25.83 0.85 4.68
C LEU A 55 27.06 0.11 5.27
N SER A 56 28.26 0.69 5.19
CA SER A 56 29.50 0.09 5.73
C SER A 56 29.48 -0.23 7.24
N SER A 57 28.43 0.21 7.95
CA SER A 57 28.12 -0.08 9.35
C SER A 57 27.20 -1.31 9.56
N GLY A 58 26.79 -2.02 8.50
CA GLY A 58 25.89 -3.18 8.58
C GLY A 58 24.39 -2.84 8.73
N LEU A 59 24.03 -1.57 8.64
CA LEU A 59 22.63 -1.10 8.62
C LEU A 59 22.11 -1.03 7.18
N PRO A 60 20.83 -1.32 6.91
CA PRO A 60 20.27 -1.14 5.58
C PRO A 60 20.35 0.34 5.17
N LYS A 61 20.83 0.60 3.95
CA LYS A 61 21.00 1.96 3.39
C LYS A 61 19.68 2.70 3.15
N PHE A 62 18.55 1.98 3.22
CA PHE A 62 17.23 2.47 2.88
C PHE A 62 16.42 2.85 4.12
N GLU A 63 15.73 3.99 4.07
CA GLU A 63 14.76 4.39 5.11
C GLU A 63 13.59 3.40 5.17
N GLY A 64 13.44 2.73 6.32
CA GLY A 64 12.35 1.79 6.62
C GLY A 64 11.88 1.97 8.07
N ALA A 65 10.68 1.48 8.39
CA ALA A 65 10.23 1.48 9.78
C ALA A 65 11.13 0.52 10.59
N PRO A 66 11.52 0.86 11.83
CA PRO A 66 12.40 -0.01 12.61
C PRO A 66 11.77 -1.38 12.91
N VAL A 67 10.42 -1.47 12.86
CA VAL A 67 9.69 -2.74 12.96
C VAL A 67 9.96 -3.66 11.76
N SER A 68 10.15 -3.11 10.56
CA SER A 68 10.43 -3.90 9.36
C SER A 68 11.85 -4.47 9.32
N GLN A 69 12.76 -4.03 10.21
CA GLN A 69 14.09 -4.63 10.29
C GLN A 69 14.07 -6.00 10.99
N SER A 70 13.10 -6.21 11.89
CA SER A 70 12.97 -7.45 12.65
C SER A 70 11.98 -8.44 12.02
N PHE A 71 10.93 -7.96 11.36
CA PHE A 71 9.91 -8.81 10.75
C PHE A 71 9.55 -8.36 9.33
N PRO A 72 9.52 -9.26 8.33
CA PRO A 72 9.03 -8.93 7.00
C PRO A 72 7.53 -8.63 7.08
N VAL A 73 7.14 -7.42 6.69
CA VAL A 73 5.74 -7.00 6.61
C VAL A 73 5.05 -7.70 5.44
N LEU A 74 4.52 -8.90 5.71
CA LEU A 74 3.92 -9.79 4.72
C LEU A 74 2.50 -9.40 4.28
N THR A 75 2.01 -8.21 4.62
CA THR A 75 0.62 -7.83 4.34
C THR A 75 0.29 -7.83 2.86
N ILE A 76 1.25 -7.49 1.97
CA ILE A 76 1.03 -7.54 0.52
C ILE A 76 0.82 -8.99 0.07
N VAL A 77 1.69 -9.89 0.54
CA VAL A 77 1.59 -11.32 0.21
C VAL A 77 0.29 -11.91 0.77
N GLY A 78 -0.06 -11.54 2.00
CA GLY A 78 -1.30 -11.96 2.66
C GLY A 78 -2.56 -11.43 1.95
N VAL A 79 -2.58 -10.17 1.52
CA VAL A 79 -3.70 -9.60 0.76
C VAL A 79 -3.82 -10.26 -0.61
N LEU A 80 -2.71 -10.49 -1.31
CA LEU A 80 -2.72 -11.17 -2.61
C LEU A 80 -3.21 -12.63 -2.48
N ALA A 81 -2.67 -13.38 -1.51
CA ALA A 81 -3.08 -14.76 -1.27
C ALA A 81 -4.55 -14.85 -0.80
N GLY A 82 -4.96 -13.96 0.11
CA GLY A 82 -6.33 -13.89 0.60
C GLY A 82 -7.33 -13.53 -0.50
N ALA A 83 -7.01 -12.55 -1.34
CA ALA A 83 -7.84 -12.18 -2.49
C ALA A 83 -7.96 -13.34 -3.51
N PHE A 84 -6.86 -14.06 -3.76
CA PHE A 84 -6.84 -15.21 -4.66
C PHE A 84 -7.71 -16.36 -4.13
N VAL A 85 -7.57 -16.71 -2.84
CA VAL A 85 -8.38 -17.76 -2.20
C VAL A 85 -9.86 -17.37 -2.20
N ALA A 86 -10.19 -16.12 -1.85
CA ALA A 86 -11.57 -15.63 -1.86
C ALA A 86 -12.19 -15.70 -3.28
N ALA A 87 -11.47 -15.25 -4.30
CA ALA A 87 -11.93 -15.31 -5.69
C ALA A 87 -12.16 -16.76 -6.17
N LYS A 88 -11.35 -17.71 -5.72
CA LYS A 88 -11.50 -19.13 -6.06
C LYS A 88 -12.71 -19.76 -5.36
N VAL A 89 -12.91 -19.48 -4.07
CA VAL A 89 -14.05 -20.00 -3.29
C VAL A 89 -15.39 -19.50 -3.83
N HIS A 90 -15.44 -18.23 -4.25
CA HIS A 90 -16.64 -17.64 -4.84
C HIS A 90 -16.82 -17.93 -6.35
N GLY A 91 -15.86 -18.60 -6.99
CA GLY A 91 -15.91 -18.89 -8.43
C GLY A 91 -15.84 -17.64 -9.32
N GLU A 92 -15.44 -16.49 -8.77
CA GLU A 92 -15.34 -15.21 -9.48
C GLU A 92 -13.99 -15.00 -10.16
N PHE A 93 -13.05 -15.94 -9.98
CA PHE A 93 -11.74 -15.89 -10.60
C PHE A 93 -11.86 -16.02 -12.13
N ARG A 94 -11.76 -14.88 -12.83
CA ARG A 94 -11.74 -14.82 -14.29
C ARG A 94 -10.43 -14.19 -14.75
N PRO A 95 -9.55 -14.92 -15.46
CA PRO A 95 -8.35 -14.33 -16.03
C PRO A 95 -8.77 -13.27 -17.07
N ARG A 96 -8.54 -12.01 -16.73
CA ARG A 96 -8.79 -10.88 -17.61
C ARG A 96 -7.50 -10.54 -18.33
N SER A 97 -7.47 -10.70 -19.65
CA SER A 97 -6.52 -9.98 -20.48
C SER A 97 -6.93 -8.50 -20.53
N LEU A 98 -5.96 -7.58 -20.57
CA LEU A 98 -6.18 -6.13 -20.63
C LEU A 98 -7.23 -5.84 -21.73
N ARG A 99 -8.40 -5.38 -21.29
CA ARG A 99 -9.63 -5.39 -22.08
C ARG A 99 -9.72 -4.22 -23.08
N VAL A 100 -8.86 -3.22 -22.91
CA VAL A 100 -8.90 -1.96 -23.65
C VAL A 100 -7.71 -1.92 -24.61
N SER A 101 -7.95 -1.71 -25.91
CA SER A 101 -6.91 -1.59 -26.95
C SER A 101 -5.88 -0.46 -26.65
N SER A 102 -6.30 0.53 -25.85
CA SER A 102 -5.47 1.64 -25.36
C SER A 102 -4.63 1.31 -24.11
N GLN A 103 -4.97 0.28 -23.35
CA GLN A 103 -4.15 -0.16 -22.21
C GLN A 103 -2.94 -0.94 -22.73
N ARG A 104 -1.83 -0.22 -22.92
CA ARG A 104 -0.53 -0.83 -23.17
C ARG A 104 0.09 -1.21 -21.82
N PRO A 105 0.61 -2.44 -21.64
CA PRO A 105 1.20 -2.89 -20.37
C PRO A 105 2.33 -1.98 -19.89
N LEU A 106 3.07 -1.37 -20.82
CA LEU A 106 4.12 -0.40 -20.51
C LEU A 106 3.55 0.90 -19.90
N TRP A 107 2.41 1.40 -20.39
CA TRP A 107 1.83 2.64 -19.89
C TRP A 107 1.30 2.49 -18.47
N GLU A 108 0.67 1.35 -18.17
CA GLU A 108 0.19 1.04 -16.82
C GLU A 108 1.34 0.89 -15.82
N PHE A 109 2.47 0.33 -16.25
CA PHE A 109 3.66 0.23 -15.41
C PHE A 109 4.20 1.62 -15.01
N PHE A 110 4.29 2.56 -15.95
CA PHE A 110 4.72 3.93 -15.64
C PHE A 110 3.72 4.67 -14.75
N ILE A 111 2.41 4.49 -14.97
CA ILE A 111 1.38 5.05 -14.07
C ILE A 111 1.54 4.48 -12.66
N GLY A 112 1.70 3.16 -12.52
CA GLY A 112 1.92 2.51 -11.23
C GLY A 112 3.18 2.99 -10.53
N MET A 113 4.27 3.20 -11.28
CA MET A 113 5.50 3.80 -10.76
C MET A 113 5.28 5.22 -10.26
N GLY A 114 4.57 6.06 -11.00
CA GLY A 114 4.21 7.42 -10.57
C GLY A 114 3.37 7.43 -9.30
N VAL A 115 2.40 6.50 -9.19
CA VAL A 115 1.58 6.33 -7.97
C VAL A 115 2.45 5.93 -6.78
N MET A 116 3.40 5.02 -6.95
CA MET A 116 4.31 4.63 -5.86
C MET A 116 5.25 5.77 -5.45
N CYS A 117 5.84 6.48 -6.41
CA CYS A 117 6.69 7.65 -6.12
C CYS A 117 5.91 8.71 -5.33
N SER A 118 4.72 9.08 -5.78
CA SER A 118 3.85 10.06 -5.10
C SER A 118 3.38 9.59 -3.72
N ALA A 119 3.00 8.32 -3.58
CA ALA A 119 2.60 7.75 -2.28
C ALA A 119 3.76 7.75 -1.26
N LEU A 120 5.00 7.54 -1.73
CA LEU A 120 6.20 7.60 -0.88
C LEU A 120 6.58 9.04 -0.51
N ILE A 121 6.48 9.99 -1.43
CA ILE A 121 6.75 11.43 -1.15
C ILE A 121 5.82 11.95 -0.05
N MET A 122 4.54 11.58 -0.09
CA MET A 122 3.58 11.97 0.95
C MET A 122 3.65 11.07 2.19
N GLY A 123 4.34 9.93 2.11
CA GLY A 123 4.44 8.95 3.19
C GLY A 123 3.11 8.30 3.55
N GLY A 124 2.21 8.06 2.58
CA GLY A 124 0.87 7.55 2.85
C GLY A 124 0.22 6.81 1.69
N CYS A 125 -0.47 5.71 2.00
CA CYS A 125 -1.47 5.09 1.13
C CYS A 125 -2.88 5.51 1.60
N PRO A 126 -3.96 5.35 0.79
CA PRO A 126 -5.30 5.81 1.16
C PRO A 126 -5.79 5.27 2.51
N ILE A 127 -5.40 4.04 2.86
CA ILE A 127 -5.75 3.43 4.15
C ILE A 127 -4.97 4.08 5.29
N ARG A 128 -3.65 4.30 5.13
CA ARG A 128 -2.81 4.95 6.14
C ARG A 128 -3.21 6.41 6.34
N THR A 129 -3.52 7.15 5.28
CA THR A 129 -3.97 8.54 5.40
C THR A 129 -5.33 8.61 6.11
N ALA A 130 -6.27 7.73 5.79
CA ALA A 130 -7.54 7.62 6.52
C ALA A 130 -7.34 7.32 8.02
N LEU A 131 -6.42 6.42 8.36
CA LEU A 131 -6.08 6.15 9.76
C LEU A 131 -5.39 7.36 10.41
N LYS A 132 -4.48 8.06 9.73
CA LYS A 132 -3.86 9.30 10.24
C LYS A 132 -4.89 10.42 10.49
N VAL A 133 -5.96 10.49 9.69
CA VAL A 133 -7.08 11.42 9.94
C VAL A 133 -7.77 11.10 11.27
N ALA A 134 -7.89 9.83 11.66
CA ALA A 134 -8.42 9.44 12.97
C ALA A 134 -7.55 9.91 14.15
N TYR A 135 -6.25 10.16 13.91
CA TYR A 135 -5.35 10.80 14.88
C TYR A 135 -5.43 12.34 14.87
N LEU A 136 -6.42 12.92 14.18
CA LEU A 136 -6.59 14.37 13.99
C LEU A 136 -5.37 15.09 13.35
N ASP A 137 -4.64 14.41 12.48
CA ASP A 137 -3.55 15.03 11.71
C ASP A 137 -4.12 15.85 10.53
N LEU A 138 -3.96 17.18 10.59
CA LEU A 138 -4.42 18.12 9.55
C LEU A 138 -3.79 17.85 8.18
N THR A 139 -2.53 17.40 8.15
CA THR A 139 -1.84 17.08 6.89
C THR A 139 -2.48 15.87 6.21
N ALA A 140 -2.95 14.90 7.01
CA ALA A 140 -3.62 13.71 6.52
C ALA A 140 -5.02 14.01 5.97
N MET A 141 -5.72 15.00 6.53
CA MET A 141 -7.03 15.43 6.03
C MET A 141 -6.93 16.04 4.64
N VAL A 142 -5.98 16.96 4.44
CA VAL A 142 -5.73 17.58 3.13
C VAL A 142 -5.29 16.52 2.12
N ALA A 143 -4.36 15.64 2.52
CA ALA A 143 -3.90 14.52 1.71
C ALA A 143 -5.04 13.61 1.25
N LEU A 144 -5.95 13.23 2.15
CA LEU A 144 -7.10 12.39 1.82
C LEU A 144 -8.06 13.09 0.85
N GLY A 145 -8.29 14.40 1.04
CA GLY A 145 -9.08 15.22 0.11
C GLY A 145 -8.48 15.27 -1.29
N MET A 146 -7.15 15.44 -1.40
CA MET A 146 -6.46 15.47 -2.69
C MET A 146 -6.48 14.11 -3.40
N ILE A 147 -6.36 13.00 -2.66
CA ILE A 147 -6.53 11.65 -3.21
C ILE A 147 -7.95 11.50 -3.77
N PHE A 148 -8.97 11.95 -3.04
CA PHE A 148 -10.36 11.86 -3.47
C PHE A 148 -10.62 12.65 -4.76
N LEU A 149 -10.15 13.91 -4.82
CA LEU A 149 -10.25 14.74 -6.03
C LEU A 149 -9.49 14.12 -7.21
N GLY A 150 -8.28 13.59 -6.97
CA GLY A 150 -7.48 12.94 -8.00
C GLY A 150 -8.15 11.70 -8.59
N VAL A 151 -8.80 10.87 -7.76
CA VAL A 151 -9.55 9.69 -8.22
C VAL A 151 -10.76 10.10 -9.06
N ILE A 152 -11.48 11.16 -8.67
CA ILE A 152 -12.64 11.67 -9.44
C ILE A 152 -12.18 12.16 -10.81
N VAL A 153 -11.19 13.05 -10.85
CA VAL A 153 -10.67 13.61 -12.12
C VAL A 153 -10.10 12.49 -13.00
N GLY A 154 -9.35 11.55 -12.42
CA GLY A 154 -8.80 10.41 -13.16
C GLY A 154 -9.89 9.50 -13.74
N SER A 155 -10.95 9.22 -12.96
CA SER A 155 -12.06 8.37 -13.41
C SER A 155 -12.85 9.03 -14.55
N GLU A 156 -13.14 10.32 -14.44
CA GLU A 156 -13.84 11.06 -15.50
C GLU A 156 -12.98 11.21 -16.76
N THR A 157 -11.67 11.37 -16.61
CA THR A 157 -10.74 11.43 -17.76
C THR A 157 -10.67 10.09 -18.50
N ILE A 158 -10.59 8.97 -17.77
CA ILE A 158 -10.56 7.64 -18.41
C ILE A 158 -11.88 7.34 -19.13
N LYS A 159 -13.03 7.70 -18.54
CA LYS A 159 -14.34 7.53 -19.19
C LYS A 159 -14.48 8.31 -20.50
N ARG A 160 -13.78 9.44 -20.65
CA ARG A 160 -13.80 10.24 -21.89
C ARG A 160 -12.88 9.68 -22.98
N ILE A 161 -11.87 8.90 -22.60
CA ILE A 161 -10.87 8.32 -23.52
C ILE A 161 -11.27 6.90 -23.95
N SER A 162 -12.03 6.19 -23.11
CA SER A 162 -12.62 4.87 -23.40
C SER A 162 -13.89 4.95 -24.23
#